data_AF-A0A956PGP2-F1
#
_entry.id   AF-A0A956PGP2-F1
#
_cell.length_a   1.000
_cell.length_b   1.000
_cell.length_c   1.000
_cell.angle_alpha   90.00
_cell.angle_beta   90.00
_cell.angle_gamma   90.00
#
_symmetry.space_group_name_H-M   'P 1'
#
loop_
_entity.id
_entity.type
_entity.pdbx_description
1 polymer ?
#
loop_
_entity_poly.entity_id
_entity_poly.type
_entity_poly.pdbx_seq_one_letter_code
_entity_poly.pdbx_strand_id
1 'polypeptide(L)'
;MTEELEQFLRAERDEGRLDSAGTFTLDSARALEKLAKHTLPRESAWVLRIVQAAVSGRAESLVVRVNRKNVGMELSGLPETFDLEEFCRILTDPTAAAPPFKAHLAEALRYVGISQKRYVLIQLFGGLKNPWVKIRDGGQMERSDFLDQGEILKSQRIQLYFGAPVQGWGARIARLFGGGGWFVDEERELRGRCYLCPVALRVDSSEISNFIKTEARLAAGGPEPFFWGGAAPSPETLPPFGLEKLWRDWAHQMQKPGDYRKARKMALSGIDHDPLGCLWCFSFDFENGRRLPSAVHWLRDGVIVDSWPIEEMKGLSLGLHLHVSSDGLPTDLSGWKLRAEESEVRERYRVALAQVLESVPQASESLGRWDFSELSQDACRNELVALTRRLL
;
A
#
# COMPACT_ATOMS: atom_id res chain seq x y z
N MET A 1 -16.96 -39.71 32.13
CA MET A 1 -15.90 -39.02 31.35
C MET A 1 -15.71 -37.56 31.73
N THR A 2 -16.71 -36.68 31.65
CA THR A 2 -16.55 -35.26 32.10
C THR A 2 -16.30 -35.13 33.60
N GLU A 3 -16.96 -35.96 34.42
CA GLU A 3 -16.86 -35.92 35.89
C GLU A 3 -15.50 -36.44 36.41
N GLU A 4 -14.92 -37.45 35.76
CA GLU A 4 -13.59 -37.99 36.07
C GLU A 4 -12.48 -37.00 35.72
N LEU A 5 -12.63 -36.28 34.60
CA LEU A 5 -11.68 -35.24 34.20
C LEU A 5 -11.72 -34.06 35.17
N GLU A 6 -12.90 -33.64 35.63
CA GLU A 6 -13.03 -32.59 36.63
C GLU A 6 -12.44 -32.99 37.98
N GLN A 7 -12.62 -34.24 38.41
CA GLN A 7 -11.99 -34.76 39.63
C GLN A 7 -10.46 -34.81 39.50
N PHE A 8 -9.95 -35.28 38.35
CA PHE A 8 -8.51 -35.32 38.09
C PHE A 8 -7.89 -33.91 38.10
N LEU A 9 -8.51 -32.95 37.40
CA LEU A 9 -8.01 -31.56 37.38
C LEU A 9 -8.07 -30.88 38.75
N ARG A 10 -9.01 -31.26 39.63
CA ARG A 10 -9.04 -30.77 41.02
C ARG A 10 -7.92 -31.37 41.85
N ALA A 11 -7.68 -32.68 41.75
CA ALA A 11 -6.60 -33.35 42.47
C ALA A 11 -5.21 -32.82 42.07
N GLU A 12 -4.96 -32.64 40.77
CA GLU A 12 -3.71 -32.07 40.25
C GLU A 12 -3.51 -30.60 40.63
N ARG A 13 -4.59 -29.84 40.81
CA ARG A 13 -4.52 -28.44 41.27
C ARG A 13 -4.06 -28.34 42.73
N ASP A 14 -4.41 -29.33 43.55
CA ASP A 14 -4.01 -29.37 44.96
C ASP A 14 -2.57 -29.91 45.14
N GLU A 15 -2.08 -30.75 44.22
CA GLU A 15 -0.67 -31.17 44.14
C GLU A 15 0.26 -30.13 43.47
N GLY A 16 -0.30 -29.27 42.61
CA GLY A 16 0.41 -28.18 41.95
C GLY A 16 0.84 -27.07 42.93
N ARG A 17 2.02 -27.23 43.55
CA ARG A 17 2.66 -26.14 44.29
C ARG A 17 2.95 -24.98 43.32
N LEU A 18 2.29 -23.84 43.51
CA LEU A 18 2.55 -22.60 42.78
C LEU A 18 4.02 -22.19 42.98
N ASP A 19 4.90 -22.61 42.06
CA ASP A 19 6.35 -22.42 42.15
C ASP A 19 6.81 -21.01 41.71
N SER A 20 5.88 -20.16 41.26
CA SER A 20 6.18 -18.73 41.12
C SER A 20 4.96 -17.84 41.32
N ALA A 21 4.97 -17.07 42.41
CA ALA A 21 4.23 -15.82 42.54
C ALA A 21 5.15 -14.69 42.06
N GLY A 22 5.47 -14.68 40.76
CA GLY A 22 6.25 -13.62 40.12
C GLY A 22 5.34 -12.73 39.27
N THR A 23 5.35 -11.42 39.50
CA THR A 23 4.75 -10.49 38.54
C THR A 23 5.59 -10.52 37.27
N PHE A 24 5.01 -10.99 36.16
CA PHE A 24 5.63 -10.87 34.84
C PHE A 24 5.77 -9.38 34.50
N THR A 25 6.93 -8.80 34.79
CA THR A 25 7.25 -7.43 34.38
C THR A 25 7.82 -7.46 32.97
N LEU A 26 7.06 -6.94 32.00
CA LEU A 26 7.54 -6.74 30.65
C LEU A 26 8.31 -5.41 30.58
N ASP A 27 9.57 -5.45 30.18
CA ASP A 27 10.32 -4.24 29.83
C ASP A 27 9.69 -3.65 28.54
N SER A 28 8.95 -2.55 28.71
CA SER A 28 8.19 -1.90 27.65
C SER A 28 9.08 -1.40 26.51
N ALA A 29 10.29 -0.93 26.82
CA ALA A 29 11.24 -0.47 25.82
C ALA A 29 11.73 -1.63 24.94
N ARG A 30 12.07 -2.78 25.56
CA ARG A 30 12.45 -3.99 24.80
C ARG A 30 11.26 -4.56 24.01
N ALA A 31 10.05 -4.50 24.55
CA ALA A 31 8.85 -4.93 23.84
C ALA A 31 8.60 -4.05 22.60
N LEU A 32 8.75 -2.73 22.73
CA LEU A 32 8.61 -1.78 21.63
C LEU A 32 9.69 -1.99 20.55
N GLU A 33 10.94 -2.23 20.94
CA GLU A 33 12.03 -2.55 20.00
C GLU A 33 11.75 -3.85 19.23
N LYS A 34 11.33 -4.90 19.93
CA LYS A 34 10.95 -6.18 19.30
C LYS A 34 9.78 -6.02 18.35
N LEU A 35 8.73 -5.30 18.78
CA LEU A 35 7.58 -5.02 17.93
C LEU A 35 8.05 -4.29 16.67
N ALA A 36 8.73 -3.15 16.83
CA ALA A 36 9.23 -2.35 15.72
C ALA A 36 10.06 -3.17 14.73
N LYS A 37 10.90 -4.11 15.20
CA LYS A 37 11.72 -4.96 14.33
C LYS A 37 10.91 -5.95 13.49
N HIS A 38 9.77 -6.41 14.00
CA HIS A 38 8.99 -7.49 13.40
C HIS A 38 7.67 -7.04 12.75
N THR A 39 7.29 -5.76 12.86
CA THR A 39 6.03 -5.29 12.24
C THR A 39 6.08 -5.23 10.72
N LEU A 40 7.25 -4.90 10.13
CA LEU A 40 7.38 -4.75 8.68
C LEU A 40 8.07 -5.97 8.04
N PRO A 41 7.58 -6.45 6.88
CA PRO A 41 8.09 -7.67 6.25
C PRO A 41 9.44 -7.47 5.55
N ARG A 42 9.89 -6.22 5.39
CA ARG A 42 11.12 -5.84 4.68
C ARG A 42 11.55 -4.43 5.06
N GLU A 43 12.82 -4.13 4.81
CA GLU A 43 13.43 -2.92 5.32
C GLU A 43 12.90 -1.62 4.73
N SER A 44 12.49 -1.61 3.46
CA SER A 44 11.97 -0.43 2.78
C SER A 44 10.45 -0.24 2.96
N ALA A 45 9.72 -1.19 3.55
CA ALA A 45 8.26 -1.13 3.65
C ALA A 45 7.73 0.06 4.48
N TRP A 46 8.57 0.71 5.27
CA TRP A 46 8.17 1.86 6.08
C TRP A 46 7.68 3.03 5.21
N VAL A 47 8.21 3.21 3.99
CA VAL A 47 7.75 4.27 3.08
C VAL A 47 6.32 4.04 2.65
N LEU A 48 5.96 2.77 2.42
CA LEU A 48 4.62 2.40 2.04
C LEU A 48 3.66 2.58 3.21
N ARG A 49 4.09 2.31 4.43
CA ARG A 49 3.29 2.58 5.62
C ARG A 49 3.04 4.09 5.81
N ILE A 50 3.97 4.96 5.42
CA ILE A 50 3.74 6.42 5.36
C ILE A 50 2.73 6.78 4.26
N VAL A 51 2.77 6.11 3.10
CA VAL A 51 1.74 6.28 2.07
C VAL A 51 0.36 5.89 2.60
N GLN A 52 0.25 4.75 3.30
CA GLN A 52 -1.01 4.32 3.93
C GLN A 52 -1.48 5.35 4.97
N ALA A 53 -0.57 5.89 5.78
CA ALA A 53 -0.86 6.98 6.68
C ALA A 53 -1.43 8.21 5.94
N ALA A 54 -0.78 8.63 4.85
CA ALA A 54 -1.26 9.75 4.03
C ALA A 54 -2.66 9.51 3.44
N VAL A 55 -2.94 8.29 2.97
CA VAL A 55 -4.26 7.91 2.41
C VAL A 55 -5.32 7.87 3.50
N SER A 56 -5.06 7.16 4.60
CA SER A 56 -5.96 7.11 5.77
C SER A 56 -6.22 8.50 6.35
N GLY A 57 -5.21 9.37 6.37
CA GLY A 57 -5.30 10.77 6.79
C GLY A 57 -5.89 11.70 5.73
N ARG A 58 -6.32 11.18 4.57
CA ARG A 58 -6.90 11.94 3.45
C ARG A 58 -6.04 13.14 3.02
N ALA A 59 -4.71 12.98 3.03
CA ALA A 59 -3.80 14.00 2.53
C ALA A 59 -4.08 14.30 1.06
N GLU A 60 -3.93 15.55 0.64
CA GLU A 60 -4.05 15.93 -0.76
C GLU A 60 -2.84 15.46 -1.57
N SER A 61 -1.65 15.53 -0.97
CA SER A 61 -0.38 15.15 -1.61
C SER A 61 0.64 14.60 -0.63
N LEU A 62 1.53 13.76 -1.17
CA LEU A 62 2.71 13.24 -0.50
C LEU A 62 3.92 13.44 -1.42
N VAL A 63 4.87 14.28 -1.00
CA VAL A 63 6.10 14.55 -1.74
C VAL A 63 7.26 13.89 -1.03
N VAL A 64 7.96 13.00 -1.72
CA VAL A 64 9.15 12.30 -1.27
C VAL A 64 10.35 12.89 -1.99
N ARG A 65 11.36 13.30 -1.21
CA ARG A 65 12.64 13.80 -1.71
C ARG A 65 13.74 12.91 -1.20
N VAL A 66 14.47 12.30 -2.11
CA VAL A 66 15.53 11.35 -1.82
C VAL A 66 16.88 12.03 -2.07
N ASN A 67 17.63 12.25 -1.01
CA ASN A 67 18.99 12.76 -1.08
C ASN A 67 19.99 11.67 -0.69
N ARG A 68 21.28 11.87 -0.99
CA ARG A 68 22.35 10.91 -0.62
C ARG A 68 22.42 10.58 0.88
N LYS A 69 21.95 11.48 1.74
CA LYS A 69 22.08 11.35 3.21
C LYS A 69 20.75 11.27 3.94
N ASN A 70 19.63 11.47 3.25
CA ASN A 70 18.33 11.56 3.90
C ASN A 70 17.19 11.32 2.92
N VAL A 71 16.05 10.91 3.48
CA VAL A 71 14.76 10.96 2.81
C VAL A 71 13.91 12.00 3.53
N GLY A 72 13.44 12.99 2.79
CA GLY A 72 12.41 13.92 3.25
C GLY A 72 11.05 13.48 2.71
N MET A 73 10.01 13.53 3.53
CA MET A 73 8.63 13.33 3.10
C MET A 73 7.77 14.47 3.61
N GLU A 74 6.88 14.97 2.76
CA GLU A 74 5.97 16.06 3.09
C GLU A 74 4.54 15.63 2.78
N LEU A 75 3.71 15.54 3.82
CA LEU A 75 2.28 15.30 3.73
C LEU A 75 1.57 16.65 3.83
N SER A 76 0.73 16.97 2.86
CA SER A 76 0.01 18.25 2.80
C SER A 76 -1.50 18.05 2.60
N GLY A 77 -2.30 19.01 3.07
CA GLY A 77 -3.75 19.01 2.90
C GLY A 77 -4.46 18.01 3.81
N LEU A 78 -3.96 17.82 5.04
CA LEU A 78 -4.63 16.96 6.02
C LEU A 78 -5.91 17.67 6.54
N PRO A 79 -7.07 16.99 6.58
CA PRO A 79 -8.32 17.58 7.02
C PRO A 79 -8.44 17.66 8.56
N GLU A 80 -7.72 16.80 9.27
CA GLU A 80 -7.76 16.69 10.73
C GLU A 80 -6.58 17.42 11.38
N THR A 81 -6.81 17.91 12.60
CA THR A 81 -5.75 18.49 13.42
C THR A 81 -4.80 17.40 13.91
N PHE A 82 -3.50 17.63 13.77
CA PHE A 82 -2.50 16.70 14.27
C PHE A 82 -2.02 17.14 15.66
N ASP A 83 -2.50 16.45 16.70
CA ASP A 83 -1.98 16.60 18.05
C ASP A 83 -0.66 15.83 18.19
N LEU A 84 0.44 16.58 18.37
CA LEU A 84 1.78 16.01 18.48
C LEU A 84 2.01 15.29 19.82
N GLU A 85 1.37 15.74 20.90
CA GLU A 85 1.50 15.11 22.22
C GLU A 85 0.78 13.76 22.24
N GLU A 86 -0.46 13.74 21.78
CA GLU A 86 -1.21 12.50 21.59
C GLU A 86 -0.45 11.54 20.67
N PHE A 87 0.13 12.06 19.58
CA PHE A 87 0.94 11.26 18.68
C PHE A 87 2.21 10.70 19.32
N CYS A 88 2.91 11.45 20.19
CA CYS A 88 4.05 10.94 20.94
C CYS A 88 3.66 9.80 21.89
N ARG A 89 2.49 9.91 22.54
CA ARG A 89 1.94 8.82 23.36
C ARG A 89 1.67 7.60 22.49
N ILE A 90 1.00 7.75 21.35
CA ILE A 90 0.79 6.65 20.40
C ILE A 90 2.14 6.08 19.96
N LEU A 91 3.14 6.89 19.65
CA LEU A 91 4.44 6.43 19.18
C LEU A 91 5.18 5.58 20.22
N THR A 92 5.03 5.89 21.51
CA THR A 92 5.69 5.20 22.63
C THR A 92 4.89 4.02 23.21
N ASP A 93 3.56 4.06 23.13
CA ASP A 93 2.67 3.02 23.61
C ASP A 93 2.01 2.25 22.45
N PRO A 94 2.44 1.02 22.15
CA PRO A 94 1.85 0.22 21.08
C PRO A 94 0.43 -0.27 21.37
N THR A 95 -0.04 -0.15 22.60
CA THR A 95 -1.40 -0.54 23.00
C THR A 95 -2.39 0.62 22.95
N ALA A 96 -1.91 1.86 22.79
CA ALA A 96 -2.76 3.03 22.66
C ALA A 96 -3.64 2.90 21.42
N ALA A 97 -4.96 2.98 21.63
CA ALA A 97 -5.91 3.09 20.53
C ALA A 97 -5.58 4.34 19.71
N ALA A 98 -5.44 4.17 18.40
CA ALA A 98 -5.03 5.23 17.49
C ALA A 98 -5.89 5.19 16.21
N PRO A 99 -6.29 6.34 15.67
CA PRO A 99 -6.87 6.42 14.33
C PRO A 99 -5.91 5.82 13.29
N PRO A 100 -6.41 5.23 12.17
CA PRO A 100 -5.58 4.57 11.17
C PRO A 100 -4.38 5.39 10.70
N PHE A 101 -4.58 6.69 10.45
CA PHE A 101 -3.52 7.62 10.08
C PHE A 101 -2.35 7.64 11.09
N LYS A 102 -2.65 7.85 12.37
CA LYS A 102 -1.63 7.91 13.44
C LYS A 102 -1.03 6.53 13.69
N ALA A 103 -1.82 5.46 13.59
CA ALA A 103 -1.34 4.09 13.74
C ALA A 103 -0.29 3.73 12.68
N HIS A 104 -0.61 3.93 11.40
CA HIS A 104 0.32 3.69 10.29
C HIS A 104 1.58 4.55 10.40
N LEU A 105 1.42 5.84 10.69
CA LEU A 105 2.57 6.73 10.85
C LEU A 105 3.46 6.28 12.02
N ALA A 106 2.88 6.00 13.19
CA ALA A 106 3.64 5.53 14.35
C ALA A 106 4.38 4.23 14.07
N GLU A 107 3.77 3.27 13.37
CA GLU A 107 4.42 2.02 12.97
C GLU A 107 5.66 2.27 12.10
N ALA A 108 5.54 3.11 11.07
CA ALA A 108 6.65 3.48 10.21
C ALA A 108 7.79 4.16 11.00
N LEU A 109 7.43 5.11 11.88
CA LEU A 109 8.40 5.87 12.66
C LEU A 109 9.09 5.03 13.74
N ARG A 110 8.40 4.08 14.37
CA ARG A 110 9.02 3.10 15.28
C ARG A 110 10.01 2.22 14.52
N TYR A 111 9.62 1.70 13.36
CA TYR A 111 10.50 0.89 12.53
C TYR A 111 11.80 1.64 12.21
N VAL A 112 11.67 2.88 11.70
CA VAL A 112 12.80 3.68 11.25
C VAL A 112 13.63 4.23 12.43
N GLY A 113 12.98 4.84 13.41
CA GLY A 113 13.64 5.53 14.53
C GLY A 113 14.17 4.59 15.61
N ILE A 114 13.43 3.52 15.93
CA ILE A 114 13.76 2.60 17.03
C ILE A 114 14.49 1.37 16.48
N SER A 115 13.87 0.61 15.58
CA SER A 115 14.48 -0.65 15.09
C SER A 115 15.71 -0.38 14.22
N GLN A 116 15.62 0.54 13.26
CA GLN A 116 16.74 0.88 12.36
C GLN A 116 17.70 1.92 12.95
N LYS A 117 17.40 2.45 14.14
CA LYS A 117 18.21 3.48 14.84
C LYS A 117 18.56 4.66 13.93
N ARG A 118 17.61 5.08 13.08
CA ARG A 118 17.79 6.24 12.20
C ARG A 118 17.36 7.51 12.91
N TYR A 119 18.04 8.61 12.60
CA TYR A 119 17.54 9.93 12.98
C TYR A 119 16.20 10.19 12.30
N VAL A 120 15.18 10.53 13.08
CA VAL A 120 13.86 10.93 12.58
C VAL A 120 13.55 12.32 13.12
N LEU A 121 13.10 13.23 12.26
CA LEU A 121 12.54 14.51 12.65
C LEU A 121 11.13 14.62 12.08
N ILE A 122 10.18 14.91 12.95
CA ILE A 122 8.79 15.22 12.63
C ILE A 122 8.62 16.71 12.89
N GLN A 123 8.13 17.45 11.91
CA GLN A 123 7.87 18.88 12.03
C GLN A 123 6.47 19.20 11.51
N LEU A 124 5.69 19.90 12.31
CA LEU A 124 4.35 20.34 11.92
C LEU A 124 4.40 21.78 11.40
N PHE A 125 3.61 22.06 10.38
CA PHE A 125 3.42 23.39 9.79
C PHE A 125 1.93 23.74 9.72
N GLY A 126 1.59 24.99 10.04
CA GLY A 126 0.21 25.48 10.00
C GLY A 126 -0.14 26.53 11.06
N GLY A 127 0.80 26.87 11.95
CA GLY A 127 0.65 27.96 12.94
C GLY A 127 1.84 28.92 12.97
N LEU A 128 1.85 29.83 13.94
CA LEU A 128 2.97 30.78 14.14
C LEU A 128 4.27 30.07 14.57
N LYS A 129 4.14 28.90 15.20
CA LYS A 129 5.23 28.04 15.65
C LYS A 129 5.19 26.75 14.84
N ASN A 130 6.37 26.21 14.53
CA ASN A 130 6.53 24.92 13.84
C ASN A 130 7.07 23.90 14.86
N PRO A 131 6.22 23.28 15.68
CA PRO A 131 6.67 22.33 16.69
C PRO A 131 7.30 21.13 16.02
N TRP A 132 8.22 20.49 16.74
CA TRP A 132 8.93 19.34 16.23
C TRP A 132 9.20 18.30 17.31
N VAL A 133 9.33 17.07 16.86
CA VAL A 133 9.79 15.92 17.65
C VAL A 133 10.92 15.25 16.89
N LYS A 134 12.00 14.93 17.58
CA LYS A 134 13.16 14.21 17.05
C LYS A 134 13.26 12.88 17.77
N ILE A 135 13.52 11.81 17.02
CA ILE A 135 13.86 10.49 17.55
C ILE A 135 15.35 10.27 17.25
N ARG A 136 16.13 10.03 18.31
CA ARG A 136 17.55 9.74 18.25
C ARG A 136 17.85 8.34 18.79
N ASP A 137 18.95 7.76 18.32
CA ASP A 137 19.70 6.62 18.88
C ASP A 137 18.91 5.74 19.86
N GLY A 138 18.10 4.82 19.32
CA GLY A 138 17.39 3.82 20.14
C GLY A 138 16.06 4.29 20.74
N GLY A 139 15.46 5.37 20.21
CA GLY A 139 14.11 5.79 20.57
C GLY A 139 14.04 6.94 21.58
N GLN A 140 15.16 7.59 21.90
CA GLN A 140 15.14 8.81 22.71
C GLN A 140 14.42 9.92 21.94
N MET A 141 13.39 10.50 22.56
CA MET A 141 12.59 11.56 21.95
C MET A 141 12.97 12.92 22.54
N GLU A 142 13.34 13.85 21.67
CA GLU A 142 13.48 15.27 22.01
C GLU A 142 12.33 16.03 21.36
N ARG A 143 11.76 16.99 22.08
CA ARG A 143 10.60 17.75 21.60
C ARG A 143 10.86 19.25 21.77
N SER A 144 10.25 20.07 20.93
CA SER A 144 10.34 21.53 21.05
C SER A 144 9.55 22.04 22.27
N ASP A 145 10.09 23.01 23.00
CA ASP A 145 9.49 23.63 24.20
C ASP A 145 8.08 24.21 23.95
N PHE A 146 7.73 24.48 22.70
CA PHE A 146 6.42 25.01 22.32
C PHE A 146 5.26 24.04 22.54
N LEU A 147 5.53 22.77 22.85
CA LEU A 147 4.50 21.76 23.10
C LEU A 147 3.83 21.90 24.47
N ASP A 148 4.48 22.51 25.44
CA ASP A 148 3.98 22.55 26.82
C ASP A 148 2.81 23.55 27.02
N GLN A 149 2.34 24.21 25.96
CA GLN A 149 1.26 25.20 26.01
C GLN A 149 -0.12 24.66 25.58
N GLY A 150 -0.24 23.36 25.24
CA GLY A 150 -1.53 22.72 24.94
C GLY A 150 -2.28 23.30 23.74
N GLU A 151 -1.60 24.09 22.89
CA GLU A 151 -2.23 24.65 21.69
C GLU A 151 -2.41 23.53 20.64
N ILE A 152 -3.67 23.18 20.38
CA ILE A 152 -4.05 22.32 19.25
C ILE A 152 -3.76 23.08 17.96
N LEU A 153 -2.61 22.81 17.36
CA LEU A 153 -2.24 23.41 16.08
C LEU A 153 -3.02 22.71 14.96
N LYS A 154 -3.75 23.49 14.18
CA LYS A 154 -4.30 23.05 12.89
C LYS A 154 -3.16 22.91 11.89
N SER A 155 -2.33 21.88 12.03
CA SER A 155 -1.25 21.64 11.08
C SER A 155 -1.83 21.12 9.78
N GLN A 156 -1.75 21.92 8.72
CA GLN A 156 -2.15 21.47 7.39
C GLN A 156 -1.06 20.64 6.69
N ARG A 157 0.15 20.64 7.27
CA ARG A 157 1.31 19.99 6.68
C ARG A 157 2.23 19.36 7.72
N ILE A 158 2.69 18.14 7.43
CA ILE A 158 3.68 17.39 8.23
C ILE A 158 4.90 17.16 7.36
N GLN A 159 6.08 17.57 7.84
CA GLN A 159 7.36 17.20 7.25
C GLN A 159 8.03 16.13 8.11
N LEU A 160 8.47 15.07 7.45
CA LEU A 160 9.22 13.98 8.02
C LEU A 160 10.60 13.98 7.39
N TYR A 161 11.63 13.82 8.22
CA TYR A 161 13.00 13.74 7.76
C TYR A 161 13.68 12.53 8.38
N PHE A 162 14.25 11.69 7.53
CA PHE A 162 14.89 10.44 7.88
C PHE A 162 16.37 10.52 7.53
N GLY A 163 17.24 10.56 8.54
CA GLY A 163 18.68 10.47 8.34
C GLY A 163 19.08 9.11 7.75
N ALA A 164 20.25 9.03 7.12
CA ALA A 164 20.85 7.76 6.71
C ALA A 164 21.01 6.83 7.92
N PRO A 165 20.93 5.50 7.74
CA PRO A 165 21.24 4.54 8.80
C PRO A 165 22.63 4.82 9.41
N VAL A 166 22.73 4.71 10.74
CA VAL A 166 24.00 4.80 11.45
C VAL A 166 24.81 3.54 11.12
N GLN A 167 25.87 3.68 10.32
CA GLN A 167 26.49 2.53 9.64
C GLN A 167 27.62 1.84 10.40
N GLY A 168 27.58 0.50 10.36
CA GLY A 168 28.74 -0.39 10.40
C GLY A 168 29.44 -0.52 9.03
N TRP A 169 30.50 -1.34 8.98
CA TRP A 169 31.52 -1.35 7.93
C TRP A 169 31.02 -1.67 6.50
N GLY A 170 30.05 -2.58 6.32
CA GLY A 170 29.56 -2.99 4.98
C GLY A 170 28.89 -1.87 4.18
N ALA A 171 28.29 -0.92 4.88
CA ALA A 171 27.60 0.18 4.25
C ALA A 171 28.58 1.31 3.82
N ARG A 172 29.80 1.33 4.39
CA ARG A 172 30.93 2.10 3.82
C ARG A 172 31.43 1.49 2.52
N ILE A 173 31.44 0.17 2.39
CA ILE A 173 31.89 -0.55 1.19
C ILE A 173 30.97 -0.29 0.01
N ALA A 174 29.65 -0.31 0.22
CA ALA A 174 28.67 0.03 -0.82
C ALA A 174 28.89 1.45 -1.41
N ARG A 175 29.37 2.42 -0.60
CA ARG A 175 29.72 3.78 -1.11
C ARG A 175 30.95 3.79 -2.00
N LEU A 176 31.91 2.91 -1.76
CA LEU A 176 33.18 2.89 -2.49
C LEU A 176 33.02 2.35 -3.92
N PHE A 177 32.03 1.49 -4.15
CA PHE A 177 31.81 0.87 -5.46
C PHE A 177 30.80 1.61 -6.36
N GLY A 178 30.45 2.86 -6.02
CA GLY A 178 29.63 3.72 -6.89
C GLY A 178 28.21 3.21 -7.20
N GLY A 179 27.76 2.17 -6.51
CA GLY A 179 26.50 1.48 -6.80
C GLY A 179 25.35 2.02 -5.98
N GLY A 180 24.44 2.76 -6.62
CA GLY A 180 23.07 3.02 -6.14
C GLY A 180 22.95 4.01 -4.95
N GLY A 181 21.98 4.92 -5.03
CA GLY A 181 21.60 5.73 -3.86
C GLY A 181 21.11 4.83 -2.71
N TRP A 182 21.27 5.27 -1.46
CA TRP A 182 20.81 4.59 -0.23
C TRP A 182 19.33 4.24 -0.20
N PHE A 183 18.58 4.69 -1.20
CA PHE A 183 17.13 4.76 -1.21
C PHE A 183 16.52 4.24 -2.52
N VAL A 184 17.32 3.51 -3.31
CA VAL A 184 16.82 2.81 -4.51
C VAL A 184 15.71 1.82 -4.13
N ASP A 185 15.81 1.19 -2.97
CA ASP A 185 14.80 0.26 -2.48
C ASP A 185 13.51 0.96 -2.11
N GLU A 186 13.56 2.07 -1.38
CA GLU A 186 12.40 2.91 -1.07
C GLU A 186 11.70 3.44 -2.31
N GLU A 187 12.46 3.96 -3.28
CA GLU A 187 11.90 4.43 -4.55
C GLU A 187 11.24 3.28 -5.32
N ARG A 188 11.93 2.13 -5.41
CA ARG A 188 11.39 0.92 -6.05
C ARG A 188 10.10 0.46 -5.38
N GLU A 189 10.02 0.53 -4.05
CA GLU A 189 8.79 0.20 -3.33
C GLU A 189 7.65 1.14 -3.70
N LEU A 190 7.88 2.45 -3.63
CA LEU A 190 6.87 3.46 -3.95
C LEU A 190 6.37 3.29 -5.38
N ARG A 191 7.27 3.13 -6.34
CA ARG A 191 6.89 2.94 -7.76
C ARG A 191 6.20 1.60 -8.01
N GLY A 192 6.66 0.54 -7.35
CA GLY A 192 6.13 -0.82 -7.55
C GLY A 192 4.78 -1.06 -6.89
N ARG A 193 4.42 -0.29 -5.85
CA ARG A 193 3.23 -0.59 -5.02
C ARG A 193 2.28 0.57 -4.78
N CYS A 194 2.61 1.80 -5.18
CA CYS A 194 1.77 2.98 -4.97
C CYS A 194 1.28 3.64 -6.27
N TYR A 195 1.38 2.97 -7.42
CA TYR A 195 0.91 3.51 -8.70
C TYR A 195 -0.63 3.65 -8.80
N LEU A 196 -1.35 3.05 -7.85
CA LEU A 196 -2.80 3.24 -7.61
C LEU A 196 -3.06 4.01 -6.31
N CYS A 197 -2.11 4.82 -5.84
CA CYS A 197 -2.32 5.64 -4.67
C CYS A 197 -3.25 6.83 -5.02
N PRO A 198 -4.34 7.07 -4.26
CA PRO A 198 -5.26 8.18 -4.53
C PRO A 198 -4.74 9.55 -4.08
N VAL A 199 -3.68 9.55 -3.26
CA VAL A 199 -2.95 10.76 -2.85
C VAL A 199 -1.96 11.10 -3.95
N ALA A 200 -1.84 12.38 -4.31
CA ALA A 200 -0.86 12.81 -5.31
C ALA A 200 0.56 12.56 -4.80
N LEU A 201 1.16 11.45 -5.24
CA LEU A 201 2.47 10.98 -4.79
C LEU A 201 3.56 11.44 -5.76
N ARG A 202 4.60 12.09 -5.26
CA ARG A 202 5.77 12.52 -6.05
C ARG A 202 7.06 12.00 -5.42
N VAL A 203 8.00 11.49 -6.22
CA VAL A 203 9.37 11.16 -5.84
C VAL A 203 10.33 12.00 -6.68
N ASP A 204 11.16 12.82 -6.04
CA ASP A 204 12.16 13.68 -6.69
C ASP A 204 11.62 14.53 -7.85
N SER A 205 10.42 15.08 -7.65
CA SER A 205 9.63 15.87 -8.63
C SER A 205 8.89 15.06 -9.68
N SER A 206 9.20 13.79 -9.85
CA SER A 206 8.45 12.88 -10.71
C SER A 206 7.20 12.41 -10.00
N GLU A 207 6.04 12.63 -10.59
CA GLU A 207 4.80 12.08 -10.07
C GLU A 207 4.78 10.57 -10.27
N ILE A 208 4.47 9.83 -9.20
CA ILE A 208 4.16 8.39 -9.27
C ILE A 208 2.73 8.19 -9.80
N SER A 209 2.00 9.28 -10.08
CA SER A 209 0.67 9.19 -10.66
C SER A 209 0.70 8.56 -12.04
N ASN A 210 -0.35 7.77 -12.23
CA ASN A 210 -0.71 7.07 -13.44
C ASN A 210 0.01 5.75 -13.59
N PHE A 211 -0.78 4.70 -13.42
CA PHE A 211 -0.60 3.38 -14.00
C PHE A 211 -0.03 3.41 -15.44
N ILE A 212 -0.34 4.47 -16.19
CA ILE A 212 0.09 4.72 -17.59
C ILE A 212 1.54 5.21 -17.68
N LYS A 213 2.05 5.90 -16.65
CA LYS A 213 3.36 6.61 -16.67
C LYS A 213 4.40 6.03 -15.74
N THR A 214 4.18 4.88 -15.11
CA THR A 214 5.21 4.33 -14.24
C THR A 214 6.40 3.93 -15.11
N GLU A 215 7.38 4.83 -15.23
CA GLU A 215 8.62 4.65 -15.97
C GLU A 215 9.38 3.41 -15.51
N ALA A 216 9.10 2.84 -14.34
CA ALA A 216 9.67 1.56 -13.94
C ALA A 216 9.07 0.35 -14.72
N ARG A 217 7.82 0.44 -15.19
CA ARG A 217 7.25 -0.50 -16.18
C ARG A 217 7.76 -0.16 -17.58
N LEU A 218 7.67 1.10 -18.01
CA LEU A 218 8.05 1.50 -19.38
C LEU A 218 9.57 1.44 -19.65
N ALA A 219 10.44 1.81 -18.70
CA ALA A 219 11.90 1.71 -18.84
C ALA A 219 12.42 0.27 -18.75
N ALA A 220 11.59 -0.67 -18.32
CA ALA A 220 11.84 -2.11 -18.47
C ALA A 220 11.34 -2.67 -19.81
N GLY A 221 10.87 -1.82 -20.75
CA GLY A 221 10.17 -2.27 -21.96
C GLY A 221 8.81 -2.90 -21.66
N GLY A 222 8.23 -2.55 -20.51
CA GLY A 222 7.00 -3.13 -20.02
C GLY A 222 5.80 -2.64 -20.83
N PRO A 223 4.85 -3.52 -21.14
CA PRO A 223 3.78 -3.25 -22.07
C PRO A 223 2.73 -2.25 -21.59
N GLU A 224 2.14 -1.57 -22.58
CA GLU A 224 1.03 -0.66 -22.37
C GLU A 224 -0.28 -1.44 -22.13
N PRO A 225 -1.07 -1.05 -21.12
CA PRO A 225 -2.40 -1.61 -20.92
C PRO A 225 -3.33 -1.11 -22.03
N PHE A 226 -3.93 -2.03 -22.78
CA PHE A 226 -4.73 -1.69 -23.97
C PHE A 226 -6.24 -1.71 -23.69
N PHE A 227 -6.69 -2.39 -22.62
CA PHE A 227 -8.09 -2.40 -22.23
C PHE A 227 -8.25 -2.26 -20.72
N TRP A 228 -9.28 -1.51 -20.34
CA TRP A 228 -9.60 -1.14 -18.98
C TRP A 228 -11.08 -1.35 -18.70
N GLY A 229 -11.37 -1.92 -17.54
CA GLY A 229 -12.70 -1.87 -16.98
C GLY A 229 -12.63 -1.91 -15.46
N GLY A 230 -13.78 -1.65 -14.85
CA GLY A 230 -13.92 -1.73 -13.42
C GLY A 230 -15.39 -1.62 -13.05
N ALA A 231 -15.76 -2.26 -11.95
CA ALA A 231 -17.03 -1.99 -11.30
C ALA A 231 -16.80 -0.81 -10.35
N ALA A 232 -17.49 0.31 -10.57
CA ALA A 232 -17.43 1.43 -9.65
C ALA A 232 -18.05 0.97 -8.33
N PRO A 233 -17.39 1.20 -7.18
CA PRO A 233 -17.98 0.79 -5.93
C PRO A 233 -19.28 1.55 -5.66
N SER A 234 -20.26 0.92 -5.00
CA SER A 234 -21.43 1.67 -4.52
C SER A 234 -20.98 2.76 -3.54
N PRO A 235 -21.48 4.01 -3.67
CA PRO A 235 -21.11 5.13 -2.79
C PRO A 235 -21.22 4.81 -1.29
N GLU A 236 -22.13 3.91 -0.92
CA GLU A 236 -22.49 3.58 0.46
C GLU A 236 -21.57 2.50 1.07
N THR A 237 -20.93 1.68 0.23
CA THR A 237 -20.06 0.58 0.65
C THR A 237 -18.58 0.87 0.40
N LEU A 238 -18.31 2.06 -0.15
CA LEU A 238 -16.96 2.56 -0.31
C LEU A 238 -16.28 2.63 1.08
N PRO A 239 -15.13 1.96 1.28
CA PRO A 239 -14.17 2.53 2.20
C PRO A 239 -13.88 3.96 1.70
N PRO A 240 -13.67 4.95 2.58
CA PRO A 240 -13.60 6.37 2.20
C PRO A 240 -12.42 6.76 1.29
N PHE A 241 -11.77 5.80 0.63
CA PHE A 241 -10.50 5.92 -0.04
C PHE A 241 -10.62 5.63 -1.55
N GLY A 242 -10.62 6.70 -2.32
CA GLY A 242 -9.62 6.87 -3.37
C GLY A 242 -9.80 6.17 -4.72
N LEU A 243 -10.41 4.98 -4.81
CA LEU A 243 -10.62 4.33 -6.12
C LEU A 243 -11.56 5.16 -7.00
N GLU A 244 -12.58 5.77 -6.40
CA GLU A 244 -13.49 6.67 -7.10
C GLU A 244 -12.78 7.96 -7.55
N LYS A 245 -11.91 8.52 -6.71
CA LYS A 245 -11.08 9.69 -7.08
C LYS A 245 -10.08 9.32 -8.17
N LEU A 246 -9.39 8.18 -8.07
CA LEU A 246 -8.50 7.66 -9.10
C LEU A 246 -9.26 7.45 -10.40
N TRP A 247 -10.46 6.90 -10.34
CA TRP A 247 -11.33 6.72 -11.49
C TRP A 247 -11.75 8.06 -12.11
N ARG A 248 -12.16 9.04 -11.29
CA ARG A 248 -12.51 10.40 -11.72
C ARG A 248 -11.30 11.13 -12.33
N ASP A 249 -10.16 11.12 -11.65
CA ASP A 249 -8.91 11.73 -12.09
C ASP A 249 -8.42 11.06 -13.37
N TRP A 250 -8.50 9.74 -13.48
CA TRP A 250 -8.24 8.99 -14.71
C TRP A 250 -9.18 9.42 -15.84
N ALA A 251 -10.49 9.45 -15.59
CA ALA A 251 -11.49 9.87 -16.57
C ALA A 251 -11.32 11.34 -17.01
N HIS A 252 -10.78 12.19 -16.14
CA HIS A 252 -10.42 13.58 -16.42
C HIS A 252 -9.09 13.73 -17.17
N GLN A 253 -8.04 13.00 -16.80
CA GLN A 253 -6.74 13.04 -17.46
C GLN A 253 -6.79 12.48 -18.89
N MET A 254 -7.68 11.51 -19.15
CA MET A 254 -7.97 10.94 -20.48
C MET A 254 -8.70 11.91 -21.45
N GLN A 255 -8.83 13.20 -21.13
CA GLN A 255 -9.48 14.21 -21.98
C GLN A 255 -8.53 14.89 -23.00
N LYS A 256 -7.20 14.70 -22.91
CA LYS A 256 -6.23 15.26 -23.87
C LYS A 256 -6.15 14.40 -25.15
N PRO A 257 -6.07 14.97 -26.37
CA PRO A 257 -6.53 14.28 -27.59
C PRO A 257 -5.47 13.45 -28.32
N GLY A 258 -5.91 12.28 -28.83
CA GLY A 258 -5.24 11.38 -29.77
C GLY A 258 -5.67 9.94 -29.49
N ASP A 259 -6.67 9.42 -30.20
CA ASP A 259 -7.21 8.02 -30.16
C ASP A 259 -7.96 7.49 -28.91
N TYR A 260 -7.72 8.00 -27.70
CA TYR A 260 -8.32 7.40 -26.48
C TYR A 260 -9.81 7.74 -26.20
N ARG A 261 -10.45 8.60 -27.01
CA ARG A 261 -11.84 9.05 -26.80
C ARG A 261 -12.90 7.93 -26.95
N LYS A 262 -12.61 6.87 -27.73
CA LYS A 262 -13.54 5.74 -27.92
C LYS A 262 -13.51 4.76 -26.75
N ALA A 263 -12.32 4.43 -26.23
CA ALA A 263 -12.15 3.57 -25.05
C ALA A 263 -12.86 4.17 -23.82
N ARG A 264 -12.75 5.50 -23.66
CA ARG A 264 -13.43 6.27 -22.61
C ARG A 264 -14.96 6.14 -22.63
N LYS A 265 -15.60 6.17 -23.81
CA LYS A 265 -17.07 6.11 -23.91
C LYS A 265 -17.63 4.71 -23.59
N MET A 266 -16.81 3.66 -23.79
CA MET A 266 -17.20 2.27 -23.55
C MET A 266 -16.95 1.82 -22.10
N ALA A 267 -15.83 2.22 -21.50
CA ALA A 267 -15.56 1.93 -20.09
C ALA A 267 -16.58 2.60 -19.14
N LEU A 268 -17.21 3.71 -19.54
CA LEU A 268 -18.10 4.50 -18.69
C LEU A 268 -19.59 4.18 -18.82
N SER A 269 -20.03 3.40 -19.81
CA SER A 269 -21.47 3.22 -20.11
C SER A 269 -22.11 1.96 -19.56
N GLY A 270 -21.35 1.06 -18.93
CA GLY A 270 -21.83 -0.27 -18.52
C GLY A 270 -21.53 -0.64 -17.06
N ILE A 271 -21.27 0.35 -16.20
CA ILE A 271 -20.82 0.10 -14.84
C ILE A 271 -22.00 0.18 -13.86
N ASP A 272 -22.44 -0.97 -13.37
CA ASP A 272 -23.30 -1.08 -12.20
C ASP A 272 -22.46 -0.93 -10.90
N HIS A 273 -23.11 -0.42 -9.85
CA HIS A 273 -22.49 -0.12 -8.55
C HIS A 273 -22.28 -1.39 -7.71
N ASP A 274 -21.07 -1.95 -7.69
CA ASP A 274 -20.77 -3.16 -6.90
C ASP A 274 -19.92 -2.83 -5.66
N PRO A 275 -20.36 -3.18 -4.44
CA PRO A 275 -19.62 -2.92 -3.20
C PRO A 275 -18.18 -3.45 -3.13
N LEU A 276 -17.77 -4.37 -4.00
CA LEU A 276 -16.45 -5.00 -3.97
C LEU A 276 -15.41 -4.36 -4.89
N GLY A 277 -15.79 -3.33 -5.66
CA GLY A 277 -14.89 -2.38 -6.30
C GLY A 277 -13.57 -2.94 -6.83
N CYS A 278 -13.59 -3.66 -7.97
CA CYS A 278 -12.37 -4.08 -8.63
C CYS A 278 -12.04 -3.19 -9.83
N LEU A 279 -10.75 -2.91 -10.01
CA LEU A 279 -10.19 -2.31 -11.23
C LEU A 279 -9.38 -3.39 -11.92
N TRP A 280 -9.48 -3.49 -13.24
CA TRP A 280 -8.70 -4.47 -13.97
C TRP A 280 -8.21 -3.93 -15.30
N CYS A 281 -7.10 -4.50 -15.77
CA CYS A 281 -6.57 -4.19 -17.08
C CYS A 281 -6.00 -5.42 -17.77
N PHE A 282 -6.11 -5.41 -19.10
CA PHE A 282 -5.39 -6.32 -19.96
C PHE A 282 -4.12 -5.66 -20.50
N SER A 283 -3.05 -6.45 -20.58
CA SER A 283 -1.73 -5.99 -21.00
C SER A 283 -1.05 -7.06 -21.86
N PHE A 284 -0.22 -6.62 -22.82
CA PHE A 284 0.42 -7.49 -23.79
C PHE A 284 1.78 -6.94 -24.20
N ASP A 285 2.85 -7.73 -24.06
CA ASP A 285 4.21 -7.35 -24.50
C ASP A 285 4.41 -7.64 -25.99
N PHE A 286 4.08 -6.64 -26.81
CA PHE A 286 4.22 -6.71 -28.26
C PHE A 286 5.69 -6.72 -28.70
N GLU A 287 6.56 -5.99 -27.99
CA GLU A 287 7.95 -5.78 -28.43
C GLU A 287 8.82 -7.01 -28.18
N ASN A 288 8.65 -7.67 -27.04
CA ASN A 288 9.51 -8.80 -26.66
C ASN A 288 8.83 -10.16 -26.82
N GLY A 289 7.52 -10.19 -27.15
CA GLY A 289 6.72 -11.41 -27.17
C GLY A 289 6.69 -12.14 -25.82
N ARG A 290 7.02 -11.43 -24.73
CA ARG A 290 7.11 -12.03 -23.39
C ARG A 290 5.73 -12.09 -22.77
N ARG A 291 5.41 -13.24 -22.19
CA ARG A 291 4.18 -13.39 -21.41
C ARG A 291 4.30 -12.58 -20.14
N LEU A 292 3.35 -11.67 -19.94
CA LEU A 292 3.19 -11.03 -18.65
C LEU A 292 2.50 -11.98 -17.69
N PRO A 293 2.98 -12.08 -16.45
CA PRO A 293 2.25 -12.82 -15.44
C PRO A 293 0.95 -12.08 -15.12
N SER A 294 -0.17 -12.76 -15.33
CA SER A 294 -1.46 -12.32 -14.81
C SER A 294 -1.46 -12.43 -13.30
N ALA A 295 -1.97 -11.40 -12.63
CA ALA A 295 -1.95 -11.34 -11.18
C ALA A 295 -3.14 -10.58 -10.61
N VAL A 296 -3.61 -11.01 -9.44
CA VAL A 296 -4.46 -10.21 -8.57
C VAL A 296 -3.56 -9.43 -7.60
N HIS A 297 -3.76 -8.13 -7.53
CA HIS A 297 -3.07 -7.18 -6.68
C HIS A 297 -4.05 -6.68 -5.62
N TRP A 298 -3.70 -6.93 -4.36
CA TRP A 298 -4.55 -6.58 -3.23
C TRP A 298 -4.18 -5.21 -2.69
N LEU A 299 -5.13 -4.28 -2.71
CA LEU A 299 -4.94 -2.89 -2.32
C LEU A 299 -5.41 -2.64 -0.88
N ARG A 300 -4.61 -1.92 -0.10
CA ARG A 300 -5.00 -1.40 1.22
C ARG A 300 -4.45 0.00 1.36
N ASP A 301 -5.31 0.98 1.63
CA ASP A 301 -4.91 2.38 1.82
C ASP A 301 -3.99 2.88 0.69
N GLY A 302 -4.37 2.63 -0.58
CA GLY A 302 -3.62 3.09 -1.76
C GLY A 302 -2.32 2.34 -2.05
N VAL A 303 -2.03 1.26 -1.33
CA VAL A 303 -0.80 0.46 -1.48
C VAL A 303 -1.14 -0.98 -1.83
N ILE A 304 -0.40 -1.57 -2.76
CA ILE A 304 -0.45 -3.02 -3.02
C ILE A 304 0.26 -3.74 -1.88
N VAL A 305 -0.53 -4.42 -1.04
CA VAL A 305 -0.01 -5.18 0.09
C VAL A 305 0.44 -6.57 -0.35
N ASP A 306 -0.35 -7.24 -1.18
CA ASP A 306 -0.09 -8.60 -1.64
C ASP A 306 -0.37 -8.75 -3.14
N SER A 307 0.17 -9.79 -3.76
CA SER A 307 -0.09 -10.11 -5.17
C SER A 307 -0.01 -11.60 -5.43
N TRP A 308 -1.04 -12.17 -6.05
CA TRP A 308 -1.12 -13.60 -6.35
C TRP A 308 -1.25 -13.84 -7.84
N PRO A 309 -0.65 -14.90 -8.39
CA PRO A 309 -0.85 -15.27 -9.78
C PRO A 309 -2.31 -15.67 -10.03
N ILE A 310 -2.81 -15.40 -11.25
CA ILE A 310 -4.09 -15.91 -11.73
C ILE A 310 -3.79 -17.17 -12.54
N GLU A 311 -3.89 -18.34 -11.91
CA GLU A 311 -3.50 -19.62 -12.52
C GLU A 311 -4.35 -19.97 -13.75
N GLU A 312 -5.59 -19.49 -13.81
CA GLU A 312 -6.52 -19.68 -14.92
C GLU A 312 -6.01 -19.02 -16.22
N MET A 313 -5.18 -17.98 -16.07
CA MET A 313 -4.50 -17.30 -17.17
C MET A 313 -3.22 -18.01 -17.62
N LYS A 314 -2.78 -19.08 -16.93
CA LYS A 314 -1.52 -19.74 -17.25
C LYS A 314 -1.52 -20.29 -18.67
N GLY A 315 -0.53 -19.90 -19.47
CA GLY A 315 -0.39 -20.35 -20.85
C GLY A 315 -1.01 -19.42 -21.88
N LEU A 316 -1.76 -18.40 -21.46
CA LEU A 316 -2.21 -17.29 -22.30
C LEU A 316 -1.04 -16.33 -22.54
N SER A 317 -1.02 -15.70 -23.71
CA SER A 317 -0.12 -14.58 -24.04
C SER A 317 -0.62 -13.26 -23.46
N LEU A 318 -1.91 -13.19 -23.16
CA LEU A 318 -2.57 -12.07 -22.52
C LEU A 318 -2.29 -12.01 -21.00
N GLY A 319 -1.82 -10.86 -20.52
CA GLY A 319 -1.71 -10.56 -19.09
C GLY A 319 -2.96 -9.87 -18.55
N LEU A 320 -3.59 -10.45 -17.52
CA LEU A 320 -4.69 -9.85 -16.77
C LEU A 320 -4.19 -9.38 -15.41
N HIS A 321 -4.33 -8.09 -15.11
CA HIS A 321 -4.08 -7.55 -13.79
C HIS A 321 -5.40 -7.16 -13.13
N LEU A 322 -5.71 -7.79 -12.01
CA LEU A 322 -6.85 -7.44 -11.16
C LEU A 322 -6.36 -6.62 -9.98
N HIS A 323 -7.05 -5.56 -9.63
CA HIS A 323 -6.76 -4.71 -8.49
C HIS A 323 -8.00 -4.71 -7.59
N VAL A 324 -7.87 -5.32 -6.42
CA VAL A 324 -9.00 -5.64 -5.56
C VAL A 324 -8.75 -5.04 -4.18
N SER A 325 -9.76 -4.39 -3.59
CA SER A 325 -9.65 -3.89 -2.22
C SER A 325 -9.49 -5.06 -1.25
N SER A 326 -8.55 -4.92 -0.33
CA SER A 326 -8.30 -5.85 0.77
C SER A 326 -8.88 -5.37 2.11
N ASP A 327 -9.68 -4.31 2.09
CA ASP A 327 -10.25 -3.73 3.29
C ASP A 327 -11.22 -4.70 3.96
N GLY A 328 -11.12 -4.81 5.28
CA GLY A 328 -11.86 -5.78 6.09
C GLY A 328 -11.38 -7.23 5.95
N LEU A 329 -10.44 -7.54 5.04
CA LEU A 329 -9.94 -8.91 4.89
C LEU A 329 -8.88 -9.26 5.94
N PRO A 330 -8.87 -10.51 6.41
CA PRO A 330 -7.88 -11.01 7.36
C PRO A 330 -6.47 -11.00 6.76
N THR A 331 -5.53 -10.43 7.50
CA THR A 331 -4.10 -10.41 7.17
C THR A 331 -3.25 -11.14 8.21
N ASP A 332 -2.00 -11.38 7.86
CA ASP A 332 -0.96 -11.70 8.82
C ASP A 332 -0.74 -10.56 9.84
N LEU A 333 0.11 -10.81 10.85
CA LEU A 333 0.42 -9.82 11.89
C LEU A 333 1.10 -8.56 11.35
N SER A 334 1.73 -8.64 10.17
CA SER A 334 2.34 -7.49 9.51
C SER A 334 1.31 -6.62 8.77
N GLY A 335 0.13 -7.15 8.47
CA GLY A 335 -0.87 -6.47 7.66
C GLY A 335 -0.50 -6.36 6.18
N TRP A 336 0.55 -7.06 5.73
CA TRP A 336 1.04 -7.01 4.34
C TRP A 336 0.66 -8.25 3.53
N LYS A 337 0.31 -9.36 4.18
CA LYS A 337 -0.09 -10.58 3.48
C LYS A 337 -1.50 -10.98 3.85
N LEU A 338 -2.30 -11.30 2.84
CA LEU A 338 -3.63 -11.84 3.07
C LEU A 338 -3.54 -13.31 3.46
N ARG A 339 -4.49 -13.75 4.30
CA ARG A 339 -4.61 -15.16 4.65
C ARG A 339 -5.45 -15.87 3.58
N ALA A 340 -4.78 -16.46 2.59
CA ALA A 340 -5.42 -17.04 1.40
C ALA A 340 -6.39 -18.22 1.68
N GLU A 341 -6.30 -18.82 2.86
CA GLU A 341 -7.17 -19.92 3.28
C GLU A 341 -8.55 -19.44 3.74
N GLU A 342 -8.69 -18.15 4.03
CA GLU A 342 -9.92 -17.55 4.53
C GLU A 342 -10.96 -17.44 3.40
N SER A 343 -12.18 -17.90 3.66
CA SER A 343 -13.26 -17.97 2.67
C SER A 343 -13.61 -16.60 2.09
N GLU A 344 -13.53 -15.54 2.89
CA GLU A 344 -13.83 -14.16 2.47
C GLU A 344 -12.88 -13.65 1.38
N VAL A 345 -11.60 -14.03 1.47
CA VAL A 345 -10.59 -13.60 0.49
C VAL A 345 -10.83 -14.30 -0.84
N ARG A 346 -11.13 -15.61 -0.79
CA ARG A 346 -11.47 -16.40 -1.98
C ARG A 346 -12.75 -15.92 -2.64
N GLU A 347 -13.76 -15.58 -1.85
CA GLU A 347 -15.02 -15.07 -2.37
C GLU A 347 -14.83 -13.72 -3.05
N ARG A 348 -14.08 -12.79 -2.44
CA ARG A 348 -13.81 -11.49 -3.07
C ARG A 348 -13.02 -11.64 -4.37
N TYR A 349 -12.05 -12.55 -4.40
CA TYR A 349 -11.32 -12.90 -5.62
C TYR A 349 -12.26 -13.44 -6.70
N ARG A 350 -13.13 -14.39 -6.35
CA ARG A 350 -14.12 -14.98 -7.25
C ARG A 350 -15.06 -13.94 -7.84
N VAL A 351 -15.58 -13.03 -7.01
CA VAL A 351 -16.47 -11.95 -7.47
C VAL A 351 -15.73 -10.98 -8.41
N ALA A 352 -14.51 -10.56 -8.07
CA ALA A 352 -13.71 -9.71 -8.95
C ALA A 352 -13.46 -10.36 -10.32
N LEU A 353 -13.18 -11.68 -10.33
CA LEU A 353 -12.98 -12.44 -11.55
C LEU A 353 -14.27 -12.60 -12.37
N ALA A 354 -15.42 -12.81 -11.71
CA ALA A 354 -16.73 -12.87 -12.36
C ALA A 354 -17.10 -11.53 -13.02
N GLN A 355 -16.85 -10.40 -12.35
CA GLN A 355 -17.05 -9.06 -12.94
C GLN A 355 -16.20 -8.86 -14.20
N VAL A 356 -14.95 -9.33 -14.19
CA VAL A 356 -14.11 -9.29 -15.39
C VAL A 356 -14.76 -10.11 -16.49
N LEU A 357 -15.20 -11.34 -16.22
CA LEU A 357 -15.85 -12.18 -17.21
C LEU A 357 -17.11 -11.57 -17.82
N GLU A 358 -17.96 -10.96 -17.01
CA GLU A 358 -19.17 -10.28 -17.48
C GLU A 358 -18.84 -9.12 -18.45
N SER A 359 -17.68 -8.49 -18.25
CA SER A 359 -17.21 -7.39 -19.10
C SER A 359 -16.38 -7.83 -20.31
N VAL A 360 -15.88 -9.08 -20.35
CA VAL A 360 -15.06 -9.60 -21.46
C VAL A 360 -15.76 -9.47 -22.83
N PRO A 361 -17.06 -9.78 -23.00
CA PRO A 361 -17.74 -9.58 -24.28
C PRO A 361 -17.66 -8.13 -24.78
N GLN A 362 -17.89 -7.17 -23.89
CA GLN A 362 -17.78 -5.74 -24.22
C GLN A 362 -16.33 -5.37 -24.58
N ALA A 363 -15.35 -5.95 -23.88
CA ALA A 363 -13.94 -5.76 -24.18
C ALA A 363 -13.55 -6.34 -25.56
N SER A 364 -14.06 -7.53 -25.89
CA SER A 364 -13.84 -8.19 -27.18
C SER A 364 -14.45 -7.40 -28.33
N GLU A 365 -15.65 -6.83 -28.17
CA GLU A 365 -16.26 -5.96 -29.18
C GLU A 365 -15.48 -4.66 -29.35
N SER A 366 -14.92 -4.12 -28.26
CA SER A 366 -14.09 -2.92 -28.30
C SER A 366 -12.81 -3.15 -29.10
N LEU A 367 -12.16 -4.31 -28.94
CA LEU A 367 -10.92 -4.66 -29.63
C LEU A 367 -11.05 -4.68 -31.15
N GLY A 368 -12.21 -5.10 -31.68
CA GLY A 368 -12.47 -5.08 -33.12
C GLY A 368 -12.48 -3.67 -33.74
N ARG A 369 -12.39 -2.62 -32.93
CA ARG A 369 -12.35 -1.21 -33.37
C ARG A 369 -10.95 -0.59 -33.35
N TRP A 370 -9.93 -1.30 -32.88
CA TRP A 370 -8.57 -0.80 -32.72
C TRP A 370 -7.68 -1.30 -33.86
N ASP A 371 -7.11 -0.41 -34.67
CA ASP A 371 -6.26 -0.78 -35.79
C ASP A 371 -4.88 -1.25 -35.29
N PHE A 372 -4.74 -2.54 -34.97
CA PHE A 372 -3.46 -3.16 -34.65
C PHE A 372 -2.81 -3.60 -35.96
N SER A 373 -1.69 -2.96 -36.34
CA SER A 373 -1.23 -3.00 -37.72
C SER A 373 -0.75 -4.37 -38.21
N GLU A 374 -0.22 -5.30 -37.39
CA GLU A 374 0.34 -6.55 -37.96
C GLU A 374 0.25 -7.82 -37.09
N LEU A 375 -0.22 -7.77 -35.83
CA LEU A 375 -0.36 -8.96 -34.97
C LEU A 375 -1.75 -9.03 -34.31
N SER A 376 -2.60 -9.73 -35.06
CA SER A 376 -3.96 -10.23 -34.88
C SER A 376 -4.77 -9.80 -33.66
N GLN A 377 -5.68 -8.86 -33.87
CA GLN A 377 -6.95 -8.76 -33.13
C GLN A 377 -7.58 -10.14 -32.87
N ASP A 378 -7.47 -11.06 -33.84
CA ASP A 378 -7.97 -12.43 -33.73
C ASP A 378 -7.26 -13.25 -32.65
N ALA A 379 -5.94 -13.10 -32.41
CA ALA A 379 -5.28 -13.80 -31.31
C ALA A 379 -5.78 -13.28 -29.96
N CYS A 380 -5.84 -11.95 -29.76
CA CYS A 380 -6.39 -11.37 -28.53
C CYS A 380 -7.84 -11.81 -28.31
N ARG A 381 -8.66 -11.83 -29.36
CA ARG A 381 -10.04 -12.30 -29.29
C ARG A 381 -10.13 -13.79 -28.94
N ASN A 382 -9.32 -14.63 -29.58
CA ASN A 382 -9.24 -16.06 -29.30
C ASN A 382 -8.77 -16.33 -27.86
N GLU A 383 -7.85 -15.54 -27.35
CA GLU A 383 -7.39 -15.60 -25.96
C GLU A 383 -8.47 -15.17 -24.96
N LEU A 384 -9.24 -14.11 -25.26
CA LEU A 384 -10.39 -13.71 -24.44
C LEU A 384 -11.50 -14.76 -24.44
N VAL A 385 -11.75 -15.41 -25.58
CA VAL A 385 -12.68 -16.55 -25.67
C VAL A 385 -12.15 -17.74 -24.88
N ALA A 386 -10.85 -18.05 -24.99
CA ALA A 386 -10.21 -19.11 -24.22
C ALA A 386 -10.26 -18.84 -22.72
N LEU A 387 -10.07 -17.59 -22.30
CA LEU A 387 -10.22 -17.14 -20.93
C LEU A 387 -11.65 -17.36 -20.43
N THR A 388 -12.64 -16.90 -21.19
CA THR A 388 -14.06 -17.07 -20.85
C THR A 388 -14.40 -18.55 -20.65
N ARG A 389 -13.87 -19.44 -21.50
CA ARG A 389 -14.07 -20.90 -21.39
C ARG A 389 -13.34 -21.57 -20.23
N ARG A 390 -12.29 -20.96 -19.69
CA ARG A 390 -11.51 -21.53 -18.57
C ARG A 390 -12.08 -21.14 -17.22
N LEU A 391 -12.77 -20.01 -17.17
CA LEU A 391 -13.33 -19.45 -15.94
C LEU A 391 -14.80 -19.79 -15.72
N LEU A 392 -15.51 -20.21 -16.78
CA LEU A 392 -16.81 -20.89 -16.73
C LEU A 392 -16.59 -22.41 -16.61
#